data_AF-A0A6A5YZ22-F1
#
_entry.id   AF-A0A6A5YZ22-F1
#
_cell.length_a   1.000
_cell.length_b   1.000
_cell.length_c   1.000
_cell.angle_alpha   90.00
_cell.angle_beta   90.00
_cell.angle_gamma   90.00
#
_symmetry.space_group_name_H-M   'P 1'
#
loop_
_entity.id
_entity.type
_entity.pdbx_description
1 polymer ?
#
loop_
_entity_poly.entity_id
_entity_poly.type
_entity_poly.pdbx_seq_one_letter_code
_entity_poly.pdbx_strand_id
1 'polypeptide(L)'
;MQLLTILLATTGIASAADIFRTTGDNCSGSLIGCSGIQENVCCAFSVARSQIRWNLPANSRGQGWSGAGCTASSGTFKNPTAVTGRCITFSWPVSSAKWLTGGGTKVKARNDVEDENCAEPNAAVYELDGVEHSVKIPEGKAKEVESWLEEGQWEKLGALERL
;
A
#
# COMPACT_ATOMS: atom_id res chain seq x y z
N MET A 1 34.85 10.80 -39.89
CA MET A 1 34.44 11.36 -38.58
C MET A 1 33.15 10.68 -38.17
N GLN A 2 33.24 9.73 -37.24
CA GLN A 2 32.11 8.89 -36.83
C GLN A 2 31.54 9.50 -35.55
N LEU A 3 30.35 10.10 -35.63
CA LEU A 3 29.65 10.65 -34.47
C LEU A 3 29.23 9.49 -33.55
N LEU A 4 29.81 9.44 -32.35
CA LEU A 4 29.30 8.62 -31.25
C LEU A 4 28.01 9.27 -30.71
N THR A 5 26.87 8.65 -30.96
CA THR A 5 25.59 9.00 -30.33
C THR A 5 25.59 8.43 -28.92
N ILE A 6 25.78 9.27 -27.91
CA ILE A 6 25.68 8.89 -26.50
C ILE A 6 24.19 8.78 -26.15
N LEU A 7 23.68 7.56 -26.05
CA LEU A 7 22.33 7.27 -25.58
C LEU A 7 22.30 7.38 -24.05
N LEU A 8 21.95 8.57 -23.53
CA LEU A 8 21.68 8.75 -22.10
C LEU A 8 20.38 8.04 -21.74
N ALA A 9 20.50 6.83 -21.20
CA ALA A 9 19.40 6.15 -20.52
C ALA A 9 19.06 6.92 -19.24
N THR A 10 18.04 7.78 -19.30
CA THR A 10 17.43 8.35 -18.10
C THR A 10 16.69 7.21 -17.38
N THR A 11 17.35 6.59 -16.40
CA THR A 11 16.66 5.74 -15.43
C THR A 11 15.73 6.63 -14.61
N GLY A 12 14.49 6.77 -15.06
CA GLY A 12 13.43 7.33 -14.24
C GLY A 12 13.30 6.46 -13.00
N ILE A 13 13.62 7.02 -11.84
CA ILE A 13 13.40 6.33 -10.56
C ILE A 13 11.88 6.28 -10.38
N ALA A 14 11.27 5.16 -10.78
CA ALA A 14 9.88 4.88 -10.48
C ALA A 14 9.76 4.89 -8.95
N SER A 15 9.24 5.98 -8.42
CA SER A 15 9.03 6.11 -6.98
C SER A 15 7.92 5.13 -6.62
N ALA A 16 8.19 4.28 -5.64
CA ALA A 16 7.25 3.27 -5.20
C ALA A 16 6.86 3.55 -3.75
N ALA A 17 5.63 3.20 -3.40
CA ALA A 17 5.13 3.30 -2.05
C ALA A 17 4.71 1.93 -1.53
N ASP A 18 4.62 1.81 -0.22
CA ASP A 18 3.92 0.70 0.40
C ASP A 18 2.75 1.22 1.23
N ILE A 19 1.62 0.54 1.10
CA ILE A 19 0.38 0.86 1.78
C ILE A 19 -0.16 -0.41 2.40
N PHE A 20 -0.09 -0.49 3.72
CA PHE A 20 -0.46 -1.69 4.47
C PHE A 20 -1.58 -1.39 5.47
N ARG A 21 -2.61 -2.25 5.48
CA ARG A 21 -3.46 -2.36 6.67
C ARG A 21 -2.74 -3.20 7.72
N THR A 22 -3.12 -3.01 8.97
CA THR A 22 -2.61 -3.81 10.10
C THR A 22 -3.68 -4.78 10.59
N THR A 23 -3.28 -5.90 11.19
CA THR A 23 -4.22 -6.84 11.84
C THR A 23 -4.60 -6.37 13.25
N GLY A 24 -3.71 -5.64 13.93
CA GLY A 24 -3.93 -5.05 15.24
C GLY A 24 -4.16 -3.54 15.22
N ASP A 25 -4.47 -3.00 16.41
CA ASP A 25 -4.65 -1.57 16.64
C ASP A 25 -3.30 -0.84 16.84
N ASN A 26 -3.31 0.47 16.67
CA ASN A 26 -2.14 1.35 16.67
C ASN A 26 -1.05 0.93 15.67
N CYS A 27 -1.47 0.40 14.52
CA CYS A 27 -0.59 -0.22 13.53
C CYS A 27 0.33 -1.32 14.08
N SER A 28 -0.15 -2.08 15.07
CA SER A 28 0.51 -3.27 15.58
C SER A 28 0.09 -4.54 14.82
N GLY A 29 0.78 -5.64 15.09
CA GLY A 29 0.53 -6.93 14.48
C GLY A 29 1.04 -7.01 13.04
N SER A 30 0.50 -7.99 12.32
CA SER A 30 0.87 -8.26 10.94
C SER A 30 0.33 -7.21 9.99
N LEU A 31 1.00 -7.06 8.85
CA LEU A 31 0.68 -6.14 7.78
C LEU A 31 0.22 -6.92 6.55
N ILE A 32 -0.76 -6.39 5.85
CA ILE A 32 -1.15 -6.88 4.52
C ILE A 32 -1.57 -5.69 3.65
N GLY A 33 -1.14 -5.68 2.40
CA GLY A 33 -1.41 -4.57 1.51
C GLY A 33 -0.58 -4.59 0.25
N CYS A 34 -0.46 -3.43 -0.37
CA CYS A 34 0.26 -3.26 -1.62
C CYS A 34 1.65 -2.70 -1.34
N SER A 35 2.67 -3.51 -1.63
CA SER A 35 4.06 -3.11 -1.62
C SER A 35 4.53 -2.74 -3.02
N GLY A 36 5.36 -1.71 -3.10
CA GLY A 36 5.95 -1.24 -4.35
C GLY A 36 4.94 -0.63 -5.34
N ILE A 37 3.81 -0.11 -4.84
CA ILE A 37 2.72 0.40 -5.68
C ILE A 37 3.13 1.71 -6.36
N GLN A 38 2.81 1.86 -7.65
CA GLN A 38 3.08 3.06 -8.44
C GLN A 38 2.14 4.21 -8.05
N GLU A 39 2.53 5.43 -8.42
CA GLU A 39 1.73 6.63 -8.15
C GLU A 39 0.31 6.48 -8.72
N ASN A 40 -0.68 6.96 -7.98
CA ASN A 40 -2.08 7.03 -8.41
C ASN A 40 -2.77 5.67 -8.66
N VAL A 41 -2.13 4.54 -8.34
CA VAL A 41 -2.77 3.22 -8.37
C VAL A 41 -3.46 2.95 -7.04
N CYS A 42 -4.75 2.56 -7.08
CA CYS A 42 -5.50 2.23 -5.87
C CYS A 42 -5.06 0.87 -5.30
N CYS A 43 -4.88 0.81 -3.99
CA CYS A 43 -4.72 -0.44 -3.24
C CYS A 43 -6.01 -0.73 -2.48
N ALA A 44 -6.68 -1.84 -2.78
CA ALA A 44 -7.88 -2.27 -2.07
C ALA A 44 -7.53 -3.17 -0.88
N PHE A 45 -8.29 -3.03 0.19
CA PHE A 45 -8.26 -3.92 1.35
C PHE A 45 -9.55 -4.73 1.40
N SER A 46 -9.42 -6.03 1.63
CA SER A 46 -10.55 -6.95 1.84
C SER A 46 -11.27 -6.70 3.16
N VAL A 47 -10.56 -6.17 4.17
CA VAL A 47 -11.12 -5.74 5.46
C VAL A 47 -10.76 -4.28 5.72
N ALA A 48 -11.77 -3.46 5.98
CA ALA A 48 -11.58 -2.06 6.28
C ALA A 48 -11.02 -1.83 7.69
N ARG A 49 -10.02 -0.95 7.82
CA ARG A 49 -9.41 -0.58 9.11
C ARG A 49 -9.23 0.93 9.18
N SER A 50 -9.37 1.51 10.38
CA SER A 50 -9.16 2.95 10.58
C SER A 50 -7.69 3.35 10.55
N GLN A 51 -6.76 2.39 10.48
CA GLN A 51 -5.33 2.62 10.58
C GLN A 51 -4.60 1.96 9.44
N ILE A 52 -3.77 2.75 8.75
CA ILE A 52 -2.99 2.32 7.61
C ILE A 52 -1.54 2.72 7.87
N ARG A 53 -0.61 1.80 7.61
CA ARG A 53 0.83 2.01 7.68
C ARG A 53 1.36 2.34 6.29
N TRP A 54 2.19 3.38 6.20
CA TRP A 54 2.64 3.95 4.94
C TRP A 54 4.16 4.02 4.86
N ASN A 55 4.70 3.59 3.72
CA ASN A 55 6.00 3.98 3.23
C ASN A 55 5.78 4.84 1.97
N LEU A 56 6.19 6.11 1.99
CA LEU A 56 5.97 7.01 0.86
C LEU A 56 7.26 7.72 0.46
N PRO A 57 7.45 8.01 -0.85
CA PRO A 57 8.51 8.88 -1.33
C PRO A 57 8.44 10.29 -0.71
N ALA A 58 9.52 11.06 -0.79
CA ALA A 58 9.49 12.47 -0.40
C ALA A 58 8.52 13.28 -1.28
N ASN A 59 8.03 14.40 -0.76
CA ASN A 59 7.06 15.27 -1.44
C ASN A 59 5.80 14.53 -1.91
N SER A 60 5.28 13.61 -1.10
CA SER A 60 4.10 12.81 -1.42
C SER A 60 2.96 13.07 -0.44
N ARG A 61 1.78 12.56 -0.80
CA ARG A 61 0.62 12.47 0.09
C ARG A 61 0.01 11.09 0.01
N GLY A 62 -0.50 10.61 1.14
CA GLY A 62 -1.31 9.41 1.21
C GLY A 62 -2.79 9.81 1.33
N GLN A 63 -3.64 9.06 0.65
CA GLN A 63 -5.08 9.27 0.68
C GLN A 63 -5.77 7.93 0.94
N GLY A 64 -6.70 7.92 1.89
CA GLY A 64 -7.51 6.75 2.23
C GLY A 64 -8.98 7.01 1.94
N TRP A 65 -9.70 5.97 1.55
CA TRP A 65 -11.12 5.99 1.19
C TRP A 65 -11.90 4.93 1.96
N SER A 66 -13.17 5.22 2.25
CA SER A 66 -14.08 4.23 2.87
C SER A 66 -14.61 3.19 1.88
N GLY A 67 -14.62 3.48 0.57
CA GLY A 67 -14.99 2.53 -0.49
C GLY A 67 -13.79 1.78 -1.04
N ALA A 68 -13.95 0.50 -1.39
CA ALA A 68 -12.86 -0.36 -1.89
C ALA A 68 -12.26 0.12 -3.23
N GLY A 69 -13.04 0.83 -4.05
CA GLY A 69 -12.65 1.38 -5.36
C GLY A 69 -11.90 2.72 -5.32
N CYS A 70 -11.35 3.13 -4.18
CA CYS A 70 -10.91 4.52 -3.95
C CYS A 70 -12.04 5.53 -4.17
N THR A 71 -13.24 5.17 -3.70
CA THR A 71 -14.48 5.92 -3.83
C THR A 71 -15.03 6.31 -2.44
N ALA A 72 -16.12 7.08 -2.42
CA ALA A 72 -16.77 7.57 -1.19
C ALA A 72 -15.90 8.51 -0.34
N SER A 73 -16.13 8.56 0.97
CA SER A 73 -15.48 9.47 1.90
C SER A 73 -13.96 9.27 1.90
N SER A 74 -13.20 10.36 1.81
CA SER A 74 -11.75 10.28 1.75
C SER A 74 -11.06 11.25 2.69
N GLY A 75 -9.84 10.89 3.08
CA GLY A 75 -8.99 11.66 3.97
C GLY A 75 -7.58 11.68 3.41
N THR A 76 -6.90 12.82 3.49
CA THR A 76 -5.55 13.00 2.95
C THR A 76 -4.62 13.47 4.05
N PHE A 77 -3.43 12.88 4.11
CA PHE A 77 -2.31 13.44 4.87
C PHE A 77 -1.14 13.69 3.93
N LYS A 78 -0.36 14.73 4.23
CA LYS A 78 0.79 15.14 3.43
C LYS A 78 2.08 14.97 4.21
N ASN A 79 3.17 14.65 3.52
CA ASN A 79 4.49 14.70 4.12
C ASN A 79 5.53 15.29 3.15
N PRO A 80 6.18 16.42 3.49
CA PRO A 80 7.25 16.96 2.65
C PRO A 80 8.46 16.03 2.59
N THR A 81 8.72 15.26 3.65
CA THR A 81 9.81 14.26 3.69
C THR A 81 9.29 12.88 3.32
N ALA A 82 10.22 11.98 2.94
CA ALA A 82 9.90 10.57 2.80
C ALA A 82 9.31 10.02 4.10
N VAL A 83 8.41 9.06 3.95
CA VAL A 83 7.68 8.42 5.04
C VAL A 83 8.14 6.98 5.12
N THR A 84 8.52 6.53 6.31
CA THR A 84 8.89 5.13 6.56
C THR A 84 8.15 4.64 7.78
N GLY A 85 7.31 3.62 7.60
CA GLY A 85 6.57 2.93 8.65
C GLY A 85 5.54 3.79 9.39
N ARG A 86 5.05 4.89 8.79
CA ARG A 86 4.17 5.81 9.51
C ARG A 86 2.76 5.25 9.61
N CYS A 87 2.28 5.13 10.85
CA CYS A 87 0.89 4.83 11.13
C CYS A 87 0.03 6.09 10.98
N ILE A 88 -1.03 6.01 10.18
CA ILE A 88 -2.02 7.08 10.03
C ILE A 88 -3.37 6.54 10.46
N THR A 89 -3.99 7.22 11.42
CA THR A 89 -5.35 6.92 11.90
C THR A 89 -6.35 7.86 11.24
N PHE A 90 -7.42 7.29 10.72
CA PHE A 90 -8.59 7.97 10.18
C PHE A 90 -9.76 7.84 11.17
N SER A 91 -10.68 8.78 11.17
CA SER A 91 -11.87 8.71 12.03
C SER A 91 -12.96 7.77 11.50
N TRP A 92 -12.70 7.07 10.39
CA TRP A 92 -13.56 6.06 9.78
C TRP A 92 -12.72 4.89 9.25
N PRO A 93 -13.33 3.71 9.02
CA PRO A 93 -12.66 2.58 8.38
C PRO A 93 -12.26 2.89 6.93
N VAL A 94 -11.00 2.63 6.60
CA VAL A 94 -10.43 2.76 5.25
C VAL A 94 -10.44 1.40 4.58
N SER A 95 -11.10 1.32 3.43
CA SER A 95 -11.20 0.10 2.59
C SER A 95 -10.27 0.15 1.39
N SER A 96 -9.73 1.32 1.04
CA SER A 96 -8.70 1.43 0.02
C SER A 96 -7.88 2.71 0.16
N ALA A 97 -6.74 2.75 -0.51
CA ALA A 97 -5.78 3.82 -0.36
C ALA A 97 -4.88 4.01 -1.58
N LYS A 98 -4.32 5.21 -1.72
CA LYS A 98 -3.39 5.62 -2.77
C LYS A 98 -2.34 6.54 -2.22
N TRP A 99 -1.24 6.63 -2.95
CA TRP A 99 -0.32 7.73 -2.82
C TRP A 99 -0.27 8.56 -4.12
N LEU A 100 0.05 9.84 -3.95
CA LEU A 100 0.12 10.82 -5.02
C LEU A 100 1.35 11.72 -4.80
N THR A 101 1.98 12.16 -5.87
CA THR A 101 3.08 13.13 -5.81
C THR A 101 2.52 14.53 -5.53
N GLY A 102 3.26 15.29 -4.74
CA GLY A 102 2.98 16.68 -4.38
C GLY A 102 2.20 16.87 -3.07
N GLY A 103 2.37 18.05 -2.47
CA GLY A 103 1.75 18.44 -1.20
C GLY A 103 0.36 19.08 -1.30
N GLY A 104 -0.31 18.99 -2.46
CA GLY A 104 -1.63 19.58 -2.68
C GLY A 104 -2.70 18.97 -1.77
N THR A 105 -3.59 19.82 -1.23
CA THR A 105 -4.72 19.40 -0.37
C THR A 105 -6.01 19.18 -1.16
N LYS A 106 -6.05 19.58 -2.44
CA LYS A 106 -7.22 19.43 -3.28
C LYS A 106 -7.31 17.98 -3.75
N VAL A 107 -8.09 17.20 -3.01
CA VAL A 107 -8.76 16.03 -3.57
C VAL A 107 -9.64 16.56 -4.68
N LYS A 108 -9.37 16.23 -5.95
CA LYS A 108 -10.48 16.20 -6.90
C LYS A 108 -11.33 15.05 -6.41
N ALA A 109 -12.36 15.36 -5.61
CA ALA A 109 -13.46 14.44 -5.40
C ALA A 109 -14.01 14.23 -6.81
N ARG A 110 -13.49 13.22 -7.50
CA ARG A 110 -14.08 12.83 -8.76
C ARG A 110 -15.39 12.19 -8.34
N ASN A 111 -16.45 13.00 -8.36
CA ASN A 111 -17.82 12.55 -8.20
C ASN A 111 -18.26 11.63 -9.38
N ASP A 112 -17.35 11.33 -10.32
CA ASP A 112 -17.64 10.77 -11.63
C ASP A 112 -16.83 9.48 -11.95
N VAL A 113 -16.28 8.76 -10.97
CA VAL A 113 -15.39 7.61 -11.26
C VAL A 113 -16.08 6.29 -11.00
N GLU A 114 -16.40 5.64 -12.12
CA GLU A 114 -16.51 4.19 -12.27
C GLU A 114 -15.56 3.47 -11.33
N ASP A 115 -16.01 2.40 -10.66
CA ASP A 115 -15.18 1.59 -9.75
C ASP A 115 -13.75 1.44 -10.30
N GLU A 116 -12.79 2.10 -9.67
CA GLU A 116 -11.42 2.03 -10.16
C GLU A 116 -10.92 0.61 -9.95
N ASN A 117 -10.29 0.03 -10.96
CA ASN A 117 -9.69 -1.29 -10.81
C ASN A 117 -8.49 -1.19 -9.85
N CYS A 118 -8.71 -1.58 -8.60
CA CYS A 118 -7.72 -1.49 -7.55
C CYS A 118 -6.78 -2.69 -7.61
N ALA A 119 -5.50 -2.45 -7.32
CA ALA A 119 -4.56 -3.51 -7.05
C ALA A 119 -4.99 -4.29 -5.79
N GLU A 120 -4.98 -5.61 -5.89
CA GLU A 120 -5.10 -6.48 -4.74
C GLU A 120 -3.81 -6.43 -3.89
N PRO A 121 -3.89 -6.72 -2.59
CA PRO A 121 -2.72 -6.90 -1.75
C PRO A 121 -1.75 -7.92 -2.34
N ASN A 122 -0.49 -7.52 -2.51
CA ASN A 122 0.57 -8.33 -3.11
C ASN A 122 1.67 -8.69 -2.09
N ALA A 123 1.57 -8.20 -0.85
CA ALA A 123 2.54 -8.44 0.19
C ALA A 123 1.87 -8.59 1.56
N ALA A 124 2.46 -9.47 2.37
CA ALA A 124 2.16 -9.63 3.78
C ALA A 124 3.44 -9.61 4.60
N VAL A 125 3.41 -8.95 5.75
CA VAL A 125 4.54 -8.85 6.68
C VAL A 125 4.06 -9.31 8.06
N TYR A 126 4.82 -10.14 8.74
CA TYR A 126 4.47 -10.66 10.07
C TYR A 126 5.73 -10.86 10.90
N GLU A 127 5.58 -10.91 12.21
CA GLU A 127 6.69 -11.22 13.12
C GLU A 127 6.49 -12.62 13.69
N LEU A 128 7.53 -13.46 13.64
CA LEU A 128 7.56 -14.78 14.25
C LEU A 128 8.88 -14.94 15.00
N ASP A 129 8.82 -15.32 16.28
CA ASP A 129 9.99 -15.51 17.14
C ASP A 129 10.95 -14.30 17.16
N GLY A 130 10.42 -13.09 17.07
CA GLY A 130 11.19 -11.84 17.05
C GLY A 130 11.87 -11.51 15.71
N VAL A 131 11.55 -12.25 14.65
CA VAL A 131 12.05 -12.03 13.30
C VAL A 131 10.92 -11.52 12.42
N GLU A 132 11.16 -10.42 11.69
CA GLU A 132 10.22 -9.92 10.69
C GLU A 132 10.34 -10.73 9.40
N HIS A 133 9.20 -11.20 8.92
CA HIS A 133 9.03 -11.99 7.72
C HIS A 133 8.19 -11.21 6.72
N SER A 134 8.59 -11.21 5.45
CA SER A 134 7.84 -10.56 4.36
C SER A 134 7.65 -11.54 3.21
N VAL A 135 6.39 -11.81 2.87
CA VAL A 135 6.00 -12.73 1.80
C VAL A 135 5.33 -11.98 0.66
N LYS A 136 5.59 -12.45 -0.58
CA LYS A 136 4.80 -12.05 -1.74
C LYS A 136 3.52 -12.87 -1.77
N ILE A 137 2.40 -12.19 -2.02
CA ILE A 137 1.09 -12.82 -2.16
C ILE A 137 0.89 -13.15 -3.64
N PRO A 138 0.62 -14.42 -4.00
CA PRO A 138 0.25 -14.77 -5.36
C PRO A 138 -1.05 -14.08 -5.79
N GLU A 139 -1.18 -13.78 -7.09
CA GLU A 139 -2.39 -13.14 -7.63
C GLU A 139 -3.66 -13.93 -7.29
N GLY A 140 -4.72 -13.24 -6.87
CA GLY A 140 -5.98 -13.85 -6.45
C GLY A 140 -5.96 -14.57 -5.10
N LYS A 141 -4.83 -14.54 -4.37
CA LYS A 141 -4.67 -15.19 -3.05
C LYS A 141 -4.76 -14.24 -1.86
N ALA A 142 -5.00 -12.95 -2.07
CA ALA A 142 -5.00 -11.94 -1.00
C ALA A 142 -5.92 -12.31 0.18
N LYS A 143 -7.17 -12.71 -0.08
CA LYS A 143 -8.12 -13.12 0.97
C LYS A 143 -7.70 -14.38 1.73
N GLU A 144 -7.06 -15.32 1.03
CA GLU A 144 -6.60 -16.57 1.65
C GLU A 144 -5.39 -16.29 2.56
N VAL A 145 -4.41 -15.53 2.07
CA VAL A 145 -3.24 -15.12 2.87
C VAL A 145 -3.64 -14.25 4.06
N GLU A 146 -4.62 -13.39 3.87
CA GLU A 146 -5.21 -12.60 4.96
C GLU A 146 -5.77 -13.48 6.08
N SER A 147 -6.57 -14.50 5.74
CA SER A 147 -7.09 -15.47 6.73
C SER A 147 -5.94 -16.18 7.44
N TRP A 148 -4.86 -16.55 6.74
CA TRP A 148 -3.70 -17.16 7.38
C TRP A 148 -3.01 -16.23 8.38
N LEU A 149 -2.89 -14.94 8.07
CA LEU A 149 -2.34 -13.95 8.99
C LEU A 149 -3.20 -13.77 10.25
N GLU A 150 -4.52 -13.73 10.08
CA GLU A 150 -5.46 -13.53 11.19
C GLU A 150 -5.60 -14.78 12.07
N GLU A 151 -5.50 -15.97 11.48
CA GLU A 151 -5.56 -17.26 12.18
C GLU A 151 -4.19 -17.73 12.71
N GLY A 152 -3.11 -17.00 12.42
CA GLY A 152 -1.76 -17.35 12.84
C GLY A 152 -1.22 -18.63 12.18
N GLN A 153 -1.58 -18.89 10.93
CA GLN A 153 -1.13 -20.05 10.15
C GLN A 153 0.28 -19.81 9.57
N TRP A 154 1.26 -19.60 10.45
CA TRP A 154 2.63 -19.21 10.08
C TRP A 154 3.34 -20.21 9.18
N GLU A 155 3.07 -21.51 9.32
CA GLU A 155 3.64 -22.54 8.45
C GLU A 155 3.24 -22.34 6.98
N LYS A 156 1.99 -21.91 6.72
CA LYS A 156 1.51 -21.65 5.36
C LYS A 156 2.13 -20.38 4.79
N LEU A 157 2.30 -19.36 5.61
CA LEU A 157 2.97 -18.11 5.22
C LEU A 157 4.45 -18.36 4.91
N GLY A 158 5.15 -19.10 5.76
CA GLY A 158 6.56 -19.48 5.54
C GLY A 158 6.77 -20.34 4.29
N ALA A 159 5.74 -21.04 3.81
CA ALA A 159 5.81 -21.75 2.52
C ALA A 159 5.88 -20.78 1.32
N LEU A 160 5.29 -19.58 1.42
CA LEU A 160 5.34 -18.56 0.37
C LEU A 160 6.72 -17.89 0.26
N GLU A 161 7.52 -17.87 1.33
CA GLU A 161 8.87 -17.29 1.30
C GLU A 161 9.84 -18.05 0.40
N ARG A 162 9.51 -19.30 0.09
CA ARG A 162 10.37 -20.22 -0.66
C ARG A 162 10.04 -20.28 -2.16
N LEU A 163 9.06 -19.49 -2.61
CA LEU A 163 8.64 -19.37 -4.00
C LEU A 163 9.34 -18.21 -4.71
#